data_AF-A0A9P1IQK4-F1
#
_entry.id   AF-A0A9P1IQK4-F1
#
_cell.length_a   1.000
_cell.length_b   1.000
_cell.length_c   1.000
_cell.angle_alpha   90.00
_cell.angle_beta   90.00
_cell.angle_gamma   90.00
#
_symmetry.space_group_name_H-M   'P 1'
#
loop_
_entity.id
_entity.type
_entity.pdbx_description
1 polymer ?
#
loop_
_entity_poly.entity_id
_entity_poly.type
_entity_poly.pdbx_seq_one_letter_code
_entity_poly.pdbx_strand_id
1 'polypeptide(L)'
;MFYIQTFLLLLLIDISTGIGKCDLSAPPTSWLSTNGSGISDWATAGDPTNGTNFCIQGNRTAKTVQVDYHIDLTSHHRYTKKPFIRPNVRGGQNGCVNNNTRIVYCFALCFNETMQYNVIESALKSNQPSFVAQDIQNTVIQDWAIAVIQVDYNDPMAHINASEFLDPAVFCSVYVGIRPKVGFDYLYEIELAKVILP
;
A
#
# COMPACT_ATOMS: atom_id res chain seq x y z
N MET A 1 -53.27 7.59 -32.69
CA MET A 1 -52.54 8.16 -31.53
C MET A 1 -51.44 7.15 -31.19
N PHE A 2 -50.22 7.38 -31.69
CA PHE A 2 -49.10 6.43 -31.54
C PHE A 2 -48.24 6.85 -30.34
N TYR A 3 -48.08 5.97 -29.36
CA TYR A 3 -47.12 6.14 -28.26
C TYR A 3 -45.81 5.44 -28.66
N ILE A 4 -44.76 6.23 -28.90
CA ILE A 4 -43.39 5.72 -29.04
C ILE A 4 -42.80 5.67 -27.64
N GLN A 5 -42.53 4.46 -27.15
CA GLN A 5 -41.88 4.20 -25.88
C GLN A 5 -40.37 4.15 -26.12
N THR A 6 -39.67 5.24 -25.79
CA THR A 6 -38.21 5.35 -25.93
C THR A 6 -37.53 4.57 -24.79
N PHE A 7 -36.82 3.49 -25.15
CA PHE A 7 -35.93 2.77 -24.24
C PHE A 7 -34.66 3.60 -24.04
N LEU A 8 -34.46 4.15 -22.85
CA LEU A 8 -33.24 4.84 -22.47
C LEU A 8 -32.23 3.79 -21.97
N LEU A 9 -31.28 3.41 -22.84
CA LEU A 9 -30.17 2.54 -22.48
C LEU A 9 -29.14 3.36 -21.69
N LEU A 10 -29.14 3.23 -20.37
CA LEU A 10 -28.11 3.82 -19.51
C LEU A 10 -26.80 3.05 -19.70
N LEU A 11 -25.88 3.63 -20.47
CA LEU A 11 -24.47 3.25 -20.52
C LEU A 11 -23.85 3.51 -19.14
N LEU A 12 -23.54 2.43 -18.41
CA LEU A 12 -22.65 2.48 -17.25
C LEU A 12 -21.23 2.72 -17.79
N ILE A 13 -20.76 3.95 -17.64
CA ILE A 13 -19.35 4.29 -17.87
C ILE A 13 -18.58 3.76 -16.67
N ASP A 14 -17.68 2.81 -16.89
CA ASP A 14 -16.68 2.38 -15.91
C ASP A 14 -15.74 3.56 -15.64
N ILE A 15 -16.05 4.37 -14.63
CA ILE A 15 -15.18 5.42 -14.16
C ILE A 15 -14.05 4.73 -13.39
N SER A 16 -12.85 4.72 -13.98
CA SER A 16 -11.60 4.43 -13.27
C SER A 16 -11.58 5.23 -11.96
N THR A 17 -11.75 4.55 -10.83
CA THR A 17 -11.72 5.14 -9.49
C THR A 17 -10.27 5.37 -9.08
N GLY A 18 -9.60 6.37 -9.68
CA GLY A 18 -8.41 6.97 -9.07
C GLY A 18 -8.87 7.90 -7.95
N ILE A 19 -8.45 7.65 -6.71
CA ILE A 19 -8.75 8.55 -5.60
C ILE A 19 -7.60 9.56 -5.54
N GLY A 20 -7.81 10.73 -6.14
CA GLY A 20 -6.85 11.84 -6.14
C GLY A 20 -5.56 11.60 -6.95
N LYS A 21 -4.93 12.68 -7.41
CA LYS A 21 -3.59 12.65 -8.00
C LYS A 21 -2.77 13.77 -7.39
N CYS A 22 -1.61 13.41 -6.85
CA CYS A 22 -0.64 14.37 -6.36
C CYS A 22 0.10 14.95 -7.56
N ASP A 23 0.37 16.26 -7.53
CA ASP A 23 1.19 16.91 -8.55
C ASP A 23 2.67 16.63 -8.26
N LEU A 24 3.26 15.76 -9.07
CA LEU A 24 4.67 15.37 -8.98
C LEU A 24 5.51 15.99 -10.11
N SER A 25 5.07 17.10 -10.70
CA SER A 25 5.84 17.79 -11.76
C SER A 25 7.14 18.42 -11.23
N ALA A 26 7.16 18.83 -9.96
CA ALA A 26 8.34 19.34 -9.25
C ALA A 26 8.31 18.95 -7.76
N PRO A 27 8.43 17.64 -7.43
CA PRO A 27 8.22 17.17 -6.07
C PRO A 27 9.41 17.57 -5.18
N PRO A 28 9.20 18.17 -3.99
CA PRO A 28 10.25 18.34 -3.00
C PRO A 28 10.86 16.99 -2.57
N THR A 29 12.02 17.04 -1.93
CA THR A 29 12.76 15.85 -1.48
C THR A 29 11.99 14.98 -0.48
N SER A 30 10.99 15.55 0.20
CA SER A 30 10.06 14.89 1.12
C SER A 30 9.07 13.94 0.45
N TRP A 31 8.93 13.95 -0.88
CA TRP A 31 8.03 13.02 -1.56
C TRP A 31 8.59 11.60 -1.59
N LEU A 32 7.74 10.63 -1.29
CA LEU A 32 7.96 9.22 -1.60
C LEU A 32 6.94 8.79 -2.65
N SER A 33 7.33 7.84 -3.47
CA SER A 33 6.48 7.20 -4.46
C SER A 33 6.74 5.70 -4.51
N THR A 34 5.65 4.96 -4.70
CA THR A 34 5.64 3.51 -4.85
C THR A 34 4.82 3.16 -6.08
N ASN A 35 5.44 2.45 -7.03
CA ASN A 35 4.82 1.96 -8.24
C ASN A 35 4.76 0.43 -8.21
N GLY A 36 3.55 -0.12 -8.29
CA GLY A 36 3.30 -1.54 -8.34
C GLY A 36 2.79 -2.00 -9.71
N SER A 37 3.31 -3.13 -10.18
CA SER A 37 2.77 -3.89 -11.31
C SER A 37 2.42 -5.30 -10.86
N GLY A 38 1.46 -5.94 -11.55
CA GLY A 38 0.95 -7.24 -11.14
C GLY A 38 0.20 -7.16 -9.80
N ILE A 39 -0.55 -6.08 -9.60
CA ILE A 39 -1.31 -5.82 -8.37
C ILE A 39 -2.73 -6.38 -8.50
N SER A 40 -3.13 -7.17 -7.51
CA SER A 40 -4.44 -7.82 -7.47
C SER A 40 -5.51 -6.93 -6.82
N ASP A 41 -5.16 -6.21 -5.76
CA ASP A 41 -6.03 -5.23 -5.10
C ASP A 41 -5.20 -4.28 -4.21
N TRP A 42 -5.84 -3.22 -3.69
CA TRP A 42 -5.22 -2.31 -2.73
C TRP A 42 -6.28 -1.57 -1.91
N ALA A 43 -5.86 -1.05 -0.75
CA ALA A 43 -6.66 -0.16 0.07
C ALA A 43 -5.79 0.82 0.86
N THR A 44 -6.41 1.87 1.37
CA THR A 44 -5.75 2.89 2.18
C THR A 44 -6.54 3.20 3.45
N ALA A 45 -5.87 3.79 4.44
CA ALA A 45 -6.47 4.32 5.66
C ALA A 45 -5.64 5.49 6.23
N GLY A 46 -6.17 6.15 7.26
CA GLY A 46 -5.49 7.18 8.06
C GLY A 46 -5.57 8.59 7.50
N ASP A 47 -5.12 8.79 6.28
CA ASP A 47 -5.16 10.09 5.61
C ASP A 47 -6.10 10.05 4.39
N PRO A 48 -6.89 11.11 4.12
CA PRO A 48 -7.77 11.15 2.96
C PRO A 48 -6.99 11.23 1.65
N THR A 49 -7.21 10.24 0.78
CA THR A 49 -6.52 10.11 -0.52
C THR A 49 -6.96 11.12 -1.60
N ASN A 50 -7.94 11.98 -1.29
CA ASN A 50 -8.34 13.10 -2.15
C ASN A 50 -7.62 14.42 -1.80
N GLY A 51 -6.69 14.38 -0.83
CA GLY A 51 -5.86 15.51 -0.44
C GLY A 51 -4.67 15.75 -1.38
N THR A 52 -3.72 16.55 -0.91
CA THR A 52 -2.50 16.91 -1.66
C THR A 52 -1.23 16.24 -1.15
N ASN A 53 -1.31 15.52 -0.02
CA ASN A 53 -0.14 14.97 0.69
C ASN A 53 -0.12 13.44 0.70
N PHE A 54 -1.22 12.79 0.32
CA PHE A 54 -1.31 11.34 0.16
C PHE A 54 -2.26 11.04 -1.00
N CYS A 55 -1.78 10.34 -2.03
CA CYS A 55 -2.58 10.04 -3.21
C CYS A 55 -2.41 8.59 -3.65
N ILE A 56 -3.47 8.05 -4.26
CA ILE A 56 -3.43 6.71 -4.83
C ILE A 56 -4.10 6.67 -6.20
N GLN A 57 -3.34 6.25 -7.19
CA GLN A 57 -3.81 6.05 -8.56
C GLN A 57 -3.66 4.58 -8.90
N GLY A 58 -4.73 3.92 -9.35
CA GLY A 58 -4.61 2.53 -9.73
C GLY A 58 -5.61 2.11 -10.79
N ASN A 59 -5.26 1.05 -11.49
CA ASN A 59 -6.09 0.42 -12.49
C ASN A 59 -6.08 -1.09 -12.26
N ARG A 60 -7.20 -1.62 -11.73
CA ARG A 60 -7.33 -3.04 -11.37
C ARG A 60 -7.26 -3.93 -12.60
N THR A 61 -7.80 -3.47 -13.73
CA THR A 61 -7.74 -4.18 -15.01
C THR A 61 -6.31 -4.27 -15.54
N ALA A 62 -5.55 -3.17 -15.48
CA ALA A 62 -4.15 -3.14 -15.86
C ALA A 62 -3.22 -3.73 -14.78
N LYS A 63 -3.75 -4.07 -13.60
CA LYS A 63 -3.00 -4.55 -12.44
C LYS A 63 -1.87 -3.62 -12.01
N THR A 64 -2.12 -2.31 -12.04
CA THR A 64 -1.14 -1.30 -11.65
C THR A 64 -1.66 -0.41 -10.53
N VAL A 65 -0.75 0.03 -9.67
CA VAL A 65 -1.03 1.04 -8.64
C VAL A 65 0.18 1.95 -8.47
N GLN A 66 -0.07 3.22 -8.17
CA GLN A 66 0.90 4.20 -7.73
C GLN A 66 0.38 4.82 -6.44
N VAL A 67 1.25 4.88 -5.44
CA VAL A 67 0.99 5.54 -4.16
C VAL A 67 2.06 6.60 -3.93
N ASP A 68 1.64 7.80 -3.56
CA ASP A 68 2.53 8.93 -3.36
C ASP A 68 2.27 9.57 -1.99
N TYR A 69 3.35 9.93 -1.29
CA TYR A 69 3.31 10.50 0.06
C TYR A 69 4.17 11.75 0.15
N HIS A 70 3.64 12.80 0.76
CA HIS A 70 4.40 13.99 1.12
C HIS A 70 4.77 13.92 2.60
N ILE A 71 5.99 13.45 2.88
CA ILE A 71 6.41 13.09 4.24
C ILE A 71 6.70 14.33 5.08
N ASP A 72 6.23 14.31 6.34
CA ASP A 72 6.56 15.32 7.35
C ASP A 72 7.99 15.13 7.88
N LEU A 73 8.92 15.89 7.29
CA LEU A 73 10.33 15.92 7.69
C LEU A 73 10.66 17.09 8.62
N THR A 74 9.67 17.83 9.14
CA THR A 74 9.90 19.08 9.88
C THR A 74 10.76 18.92 11.13
N SER A 75 10.68 17.76 11.79
CA SER A 75 11.49 17.42 12.98
C SER A 75 12.80 16.70 12.68
N HIS A 76 13.19 16.53 11.39
CA HIS A 76 14.30 15.66 10.99
C HIS A 76 15.33 16.39 10.11
N HIS A 77 16.51 16.65 10.66
CA HIS A 77 17.60 17.35 9.95
C HIS A 77 18.46 16.45 9.06
N ARG A 78 18.36 15.12 9.20
CA ARG A 78 19.08 14.14 8.39
C ARG A 78 18.17 12.97 8.07
N TYR A 79 17.92 12.76 6.80
CA TYR A 79 17.13 11.65 6.29
C TYR A 79 17.86 11.00 5.13
N THR A 80 17.66 9.70 4.97
CA THR A 80 18.19 8.95 3.83
C THR A 80 17.03 8.38 3.05
N LYS A 81 16.76 8.94 1.87
CA LYS A 81 15.84 8.36 0.89
C LYS A 81 16.60 7.32 0.07
N LYS A 82 16.04 6.13 -0.09
CA LYS A 82 16.60 5.09 -0.95
C LYS A 82 15.55 4.50 -1.89
N PRO A 83 15.92 4.17 -3.13
CA PRO A 83 15.08 3.35 -3.99
C PRO A 83 15.15 1.89 -3.54
N PHE A 84 14.01 1.20 -3.62
CA PHE A 84 13.88 -0.22 -3.36
C PHE A 84 13.05 -0.88 -4.46
N ILE A 85 13.54 -2.03 -4.93
CA ILE A 85 12.80 -2.88 -5.86
C ILE A 85 12.51 -4.17 -5.12
N ARG A 86 11.21 -4.46 -4.94
CA ARG A 86 10.74 -5.69 -4.32
C ARG A 86 10.21 -6.59 -5.44
N PRO A 87 10.94 -7.67 -5.79
CA PRO A 87 10.47 -8.60 -6.81
C PRO A 87 9.30 -9.43 -6.28
N ASN A 88 8.61 -10.15 -7.18
CA ASN A 88 7.78 -11.28 -6.75
C ASN A 88 8.71 -12.36 -6.15
N VAL A 89 8.52 -12.70 -4.88
CA VAL A 89 9.40 -13.64 -4.18
C VAL A 89 8.69 -14.95 -3.90
N ARG A 90 9.32 -16.05 -4.31
CA ARG A 90 8.95 -17.42 -3.97
C ARG A 90 10.07 -18.04 -3.14
N GLY A 91 9.95 -18.04 -1.81
CA GLY A 91 10.98 -18.64 -0.94
C GLY A 91 10.87 -18.26 0.53
N GLY A 92 11.39 -19.14 1.39
CA GLY A 92 11.25 -19.14 2.85
C GLY A 92 12.24 -18.24 3.61
N GLN A 93 12.21 -16.93 3.40
CA GLN A 93 13.00 -16.00 4.21
C GLN A 93 12.08 -15.11 5.04
N ASN A 94 12.08 -15.30 6.36
CA ASN A 94 11.42 -14.40 7.29
C ASN A 94 12.46 -13.48 7.94
N GLY A 95 12.64 -12.28 7.39
CA GLY A 95 13.49 -11.23 7.94
C GLY A 95 12.77 -10.30 8.92
N CYS A 96 11.56 -10.66 9.36
CA CYS A 96 10.77 -9.84 10.26
C CYS A 96 10.80 -10.36 11.70
N VAL A 97 10.42 -9.51 12.64
CA VAL A 97 10.40 -9.82 14.08
C VAL A 97 9.34 -10.86 14.46
N ASN A 98 8.31 -11.05 13.64
CA ASN A 98 7.23 -11.98 13.90
C ASN A 98 7.59 -13.38 13.38
N ASN A 99 7.58 -14.38 14.26
CA ASN A 99 7.96 -15.77 13.95
C ASN A 99 6.77 -16.69 13.63
N ASN A 100 5.58 -16.15 13.35
CA ASN A 100 4.42 -16.95 12.98
C ASN A 100 4.74 -17.84 11.78
N THR A 101 4.47 -19.14 11.89
CA THR A 101 4.82 -20.14 10.86
C THR A 101 4.04 -19.97 9.54
N ARG A 102 3.01 -19.14 9.53
CA ARG A 102 2.28 -18.74 8.32
C ARG A 102 3.02 -17.69 7.49
N ILE A 103 4.01 -17.00 8.06
CA ILE A 103 4.83 -16.05 7.32
C ILE A 103 5.84 -16.86 6.51
N VAL A 104 5.63 -16.91 5.20
CA VAL A 104 6.49 -17.66 4.28
C VAL A 104 7.57 -16.78 3.67
N TYR A 105 7.36 -15.46 3.66
CA TYR A 105 8.36 -14.49 3.24
C TYR A 105 8.14 -13.19 4.02
N CYS A 106 9.20 -12.53 4.44
CA CYS A 106 9.10 -11.21 5.04
C CYS A 106 10.38 -10.40 4.86
N PHE A 107 10.23 -9.19 4.36
CA PHE A 107 11.27 -8.18 4.26
C PHE A 107 10.69 -6.85 4.75
N ALA A 108 11.28 -6.27 5.80
CA ALA A 108 10.77 -5.04 6.38
C ALA A 108 11.83 -3.94 6.39
N LEU A 109 11.36 -2.75 6.08
CA LEU A 109 12.03 -1.48 6.31
C LEU A 109 11.19 -0.71 7.33
N CYS A 110 11.15 -1.28 8.52
CA CYS A 110 10.39 -0.77 9.66
C CYS A 110 11.23 -1.00 10.93
N PHE A 111 12.04 -0.01 11.30
CA PHE A 111 13.02 -0.17 12.40
C PHE A 111 12.39 -0.17 13.80
N ASN A 112 11.11 0.22 13.92
CA ASN A 112 10.36 0.04 15.16
C ASN A 112 9.76 -1.37 15.19
N GLU A 113 10.39 -2.27 15.95
CA GLU A 113 9.99 -3.68 16.01
C GLU A 113 8.55 -3.88 16.51
N THR A 114 8.09 -3.07 17.47
CA THR A 114 6.70 -3.14 17.95
C THR A 114 5.70 -2.78 16.86
N MET A 115 5.99 -1.71 16.11
CA MET A 115 5.16 -1.30 14.97
C MET A 115 5.17 -2.38 13.88
N GLN A 116 6.36 -2.88 13.52
CA GLN A 116 6.51 -3.95 12.55
C GLN A 116 5.71 -5.20 12.96
N TYR A 117 5.81 -5.61 14.22
CA TYR A 117 5.08 -6.76 14.75
C TYR A 117 3.57 -6.59 14.58
N ASN A 118 3.03 -5.44 14.99
CA ASN A 118 1.60 -5.18 14.92
C ASN A 118 1.08 -5.09 13.48
N VAL A 119 1.84 -4.47 12.56
CA VAL A 119 1.51 -4.44 11.12
C VAL A 119 1.42 -5.86 10.55
N ILE A 120 2.35 -6.75 10.93
CA ILE A 120 2.33 -8.15 10.49
C ILE A 120 1.14 -8.90 11.10
N GLU A 121 0.81 -8.66 12.37
CA GLU A 121 -0.38 -9.26 13.00
C GLU A 121 -1.67 -8.83 12.28
N SER A 122 -1.79 -7.57 11.85
CA SER A 122 -2.90 -7.12 11.00
C SER A 122 -2.96 -7.88 9.68
N ALA A 123 -1.83 -8.05 9.00
CA ALA A 123 -1.73 -8.79 7.74
C ALA A 123 -2.12 -10.29 7.89
N LEU A 124 -1.85 -10.88 9.05
CA LEU A 124 -2.15 -12.28 9.38
C LEU A 124 -3.63 -12.57 9.66
N LYS A 125 -4.45 -11.52 9.86
CA LYS A 125 -5.89 -11.63 10.16
C LYS A 125 -6.74 -11.76 8.90
N SER A 126 -6.34 -11.17 7.77
CA SER A 126 -7.17 -11.12 6.57
C SER A 126 -6.33 -11.06 5.29
N ASN A 127 -6.90 -11.62 4.21
CA ASN A 127 -6.40 -11.45 2.84
C ASN A 127 -7.11 -10.31 2.08
N GLN A 128 -7.88 -9.47 2.77
CA GLN A 128 -8.52 -8.27 2.21
C GLN A 128 -7.73 -7.01 2.58
N PRO A 129 -7.18 -6.25 1.61
CA PRO A 129 -6.41 -5.03 1.87
C PRO A 129 -7.15 -4.01 2.74
N SER A 130 -8.45 -3.84 2.50
CA SER A 130 -9.29 -2.87 3.22
C SER A 130 -9.39 -3.18 4.72
N PHE A 131 -9.56 -4.45 5.06
CA PHE A 131 -9.55 -4.89 6.46
C PHE A 131 -8.20 -4.62 7.10
N VAL A 132 -7.10 -4.99 6.41
CA VAL A 132 -5.74 -4.82 6.95
C VAL A 132 -5.43 -3.33 7.18
N ALA A 133 -5.73 -2.46 6.22
CA ALA A 133 -5.51 -1.03 6.35
C ALA A 133 -6.28 -0.43 7.54
N GLN A 134 -7.56 -0.81 7.71
CA GLN A 134 -8.39 -0.35 8.82
C GLN A 134 -7.94 -0.92 10.18
N ASP A 135 -7.52 -2.18 10.24
CA ASP A 135 -7.01 -2.79 11.47
C ASP A 135 -5.69 -2.11 11.91
N ILE A 136 -4.79 -1.81 10.97
CA ILE A 136 -3.55 -1.06 11.26
C ILE A 136 -3.88 0.34 11.80
N GLN A 137 -4.78 1.07 11.12
CA GLN A 137 -5.22 2.38 11.54
C GLN A 137 -5.78 2.37 12.99
N ASN A 138 -6.55 1.34 13.32
CA ASN A 138 -7.22 1.26 14.61
C ASN A 138 -6.29 0.77 15.74
N THR A 139 -5.25 -0.01 15.43
CA THR A 139 -4.46 -0.73 16.45
C THR A 139 -2.99 -0.33 16.53
N VAL A 140 -2.45 0.32 15.50
CA VAL A 140 -1.03 0.67 15.40
C VAL A 140 -0.83 2.16 15.48
N ILE A 141 -1.49 2.92 14.59
CA ILE A 141 -1.26 4.36 14.45
C ILE A 141 -2.46 5.08 13.85
N GLN A 142 -2.87 6.20 14.47
CA GLN A 142 -4.09 6.91 14.09
C GLN A 142 -3.85 8.10 13.12
N ASP A 143 -2.62 8.60 12.99
CA ASP A 143 -2.34 9.85 12.26
C ASP A 143 -1.35 9.66 11.09
N TRP A 144 -1.19 8.43 10.59
CA TRP A 144 -0.30 8.15 9.47
C TRP A 144 -1.11 7.70 8.26
N ALA A 145 -0.66 8.07 7.07
CA ALA A 145 -1.18 7.52 5.84
C ALA A 145 -0.77 6.03 5.74
N ILE A 146 -1.74 5.17 5.44
CA ILE A 146 -1.54 3.73 5.32
C ILE A 146 -1.92 3.31 3.91
N ALA A 147 -1.06 2.55 3.24
CA ALA A 147 -1.40 1.82 2.03
C ALA A 147 -1.11 0.32 2.22
N VAL A 148 -2.06 -0.50 1.78
CA VAL A 148 -1.91 -1.96 1.71
C VAL A 148 -2.11 -2.36 0.26
N ILE A 149 -1.06 -2.90 -0.36
CA ILE A 149 -1.01 -3.26 -1.78
C ILE A 149 -0.87 -4.78 -1.87
N GLN A 150 -1.86 -5.45 -2.47
CA GLN A 150 -1.85 -6.90 -2.66
C GLN A 150 -1.19 -7.27 -3.98
N VAL A 151 -0.01 -7.87 -3.90
CA VAL A 151 0.77 -8.30 -5.05
C VAL A 151 0.28 -9.68 -5.50
N ASP A 152 0.05 -9.83 -6.81
CA ASP A 152 -0.35 -11.11 -7.40
C ASP A 152 0.84 -12.09 -7.36
N TYR A 153 0.79 -13.01 -6.41
CA TYR A 153 1.81 -14.03 -6.19
C TYR A 153 2.06 -14.92 -7.43
N ASN A 154 1.05 -15.04 -8.30
CA ASN A 154 1.12 -15.90 -9.48
C ASN A 154 1.65 -15.17 -10.73
N ASP A 155 1.71 -13.84 -10.71
CA ASP A 155 2.18 -13.04 -11.83
C ASP A 155 3.72 -12.87 -11.74
N PRO A 156 4.51 -13.50 -12.64
CA PRO A 156 5.96 -13.39 -12.62
C PRO A 156 6.47 -11.98 -12.95
N MET A 157 5.63 -11.12 -13.53
CA MET A 157 5.95 -9.73 -13.81
C MET A 157 5.62 -8.80 -12.64
N ALA A 158 5.03 -9.33 -11.56
CA ALA A 158 4.69 -8.52 -10.40
C ALA A 158 5.94 -8.00 -9.69
N HIS A 159 5.94 -6.70 -9.40
CA HIS A 159 7.03 -6.04 -8.69
C HIS A 159 6.55 -4.73 -8.08
N ILE A 160 7.24 -4.31 -7.02
CA ILE A 160 7.11 -2.99 -6.41
C ILE A 160 8.41 -2.22 -6.63
N ASN A 161 8.30 -1.00 -7.15
CA ASN A 161 9.37 -0.03 -7.22
C ASN A 161 9.02 1.15 -6.31
N ALA A 162 9.61 1.15 -5.12
CA ALA A 162 9.35 2.11 -4.06
C ALA A 162 10.53 3.04 -3.84
N SER A 163 10.24 4.21 -3.31
CA SER A 163 11.24 5.05 -2.65
C SER A 163 10.84 5.22 -1.20
N GLU A 164 11.82 5.07 -0.31
CA GLU A 164 11.55 4.93 1.12
C GLU A 164 12.54 5.76 1.94
N PHE A 165 12.09 6.32 3.06
CA PHE A 165 12.98 6.91 4.06
C PHE A 165 13.40 5.85 5.08
N LEU A 166 14.70 5.76 5.36
CA LEU A 166 15.23 4.89 6.40
C LEU A 166 15.16 5.56 7.78
N ASP A 167 13.96 5.93 8.20
CA ASP A 167 13.71 6.61 9.47
C ASP A 167 12.38 6.14 10.08
N PRO A 168 12.41 5.42 11.22
CA PRO A 168 11.22 4.87 11.85
C PRO A 168 10.25 5.93 12.40
N ALA A 169 10.67 7.20 12.50
CA ALA A 169 9.81 8.27 12.97
C ALA A 169 8.86 8.81 11.89
N VAL A 170 9.11 8.47 10.61
CA VAL A 170 8.34 9.02 9.48
C VAL A 170 7.89 7.96 8.47
N PHE A 171 8.52 6.78 8.43
CA PHE A 171 8.18 5.75 7.46
C PHE A 171 8.42 4.33 8.00
N CYS A 172 7.54 3.42 7.61
CA CYS A 172 7.64 2.00 7.90
C CYS A 172 7.05 1.23 6.71
N SER A 173 7.80 0.27 6.15
CA SER A 173 7.31 -0.65 5.13
C SER A 173 7.53 -2.11 5.52
N VAL A 174 6.56 -2.97 5.20
CA VAL A 174 6.62 -4.41 5.39
C VAL A 174 6.14 -5.12 4.12
N TYR A 175 7.02 -5.89 3.49
CA TYR A 175 6.69 -6.80 2.39
C TYR A 175 6.57 -8.21 2.93
N VAL A 176 5.35 -8.75 2.97
CA VAL A 176 5.06 -9.98 3.71
C VAL A 176 4.21 -10.94 2.89
N GLY A 177 4.72 -12.15 2.71
CA GLY A 177 4.04 -13.29 2.12
C GLY A 177 3.45 -14.18 3.20
N ILE A 178 2.16 -14.47 3.10
CA ILE A 178 1.40 -15.22 4.10
C ILE A 178 0.75 -16.44 3.46
N ARG A 179 0.93 -17.58 4.12
CA ARG A 179 0.20 -18.81 3.89
C ARG A 179 -0.97 -18.89 4.88
N PRO A 180 -2.22 -18.58 4.46
CA PRO A 180 -3.35 -18.63 5.37
C PRO A 180 -3.67 -20.07 5.79
N LYS A 181 -4.49 -20.21 6.84
CA LYS A 181 -5.00 -21.52 7.26
C LYS A 181 -5.94 -22.14 6.23
N VAL A 182 -6.67 -21.30 5.50
CA VAL A 182 -7.64 -21.66 4.46
C VAL A 182 -7.50 -20.66 3.32
N GLY A 183 -7.51 -21.13 2.08
CA GLY A 183 -7.39 -20.30 0.88
C GLY A 183 -6.00 -20.36 0.27
N PHE A 184 -5.67 -19.33 -0.52
CA PHE A 184 -4.42 -19.23 -1.27
C PHE A 184 -3.42 -18.31 -0.58
N ASP A 185 -2.13 -18.60 -0.77
CA ASP A 185 -1.03 -17.74 -0.34
C ASP A 185 -1.22 -16.34 -0.95
N TYR A 186 -0.91 -15.29 -0.17
CA TYR A 186 -1.00 -13.90 -0.61
C TYR A 186 0.22 -13.10 -0.16
N LEU A 187 0.47 -12.00 -0.87
CA LEU A 187 1.63 -11.14 -0.67
C LEU A 187 1.18 -9.70 -0.56
N TYR A 188 1.64 -9.00 0.47
CA TYR A 188 1.39 -7.58 0.66
C TYR A 188 2.68 -6.78 0.64
N GLU A 189 2.63 -5.61 0.02
CA GLU A 189 3.43 -4.46 0.42
C GLU A 189 2.54 -3.58 1.31
N ILE A 190 3.00 -3.31 2.53
CA ILE A 190 2.29 -2.48 3.51
C ILE A 190 3.19 -1.30 3.85
N GLU A 191 2.68 -0.09 3.64
CA GLU A 191 3.42 1.15 3.84
C GLU A 191 2.66 2.06 4.80
N LEU A 192 3.37 2.55 5.81
CA LEU A 192 2.91 3.51 6.81
C LEU A 192 3.79 4.75 6.69
N ALA A 193 3.19 5.91 6.48
CA ALA A 193 3.89 7.16 6.26
C ALA A 193 3.32 8.29 7.12
N LYS A 194 4.18 9.01 7.83
CA LYS A 194 3.81 10.27 8.47
C LYS A 194 3.78 11.38 7.43
N VAL A 195 2.60 11.73 6.95
CA VAL A 195 2.43 12.79 5.94
C VAL A 195 2.27 14.17 6.58
N ILE A 196 2.56 15.21 5.82
CA ILE A 196 2.28 16.60 6.23
C ILE A 196 0.77 16.74 6.38
N LEU A 197 0.32 17.22 7.55
CA LEU A 197 -1.08 17.49 7.79
C LEU A 197 -1.58 18.59 6.83
N PRO A 198 -2.81 18.46 6.28
CA PRO A 198 -3.40 19.48 5.42
C PRO A 198 -3.61 20.83 6.11
#